data_AF-A0A1E5PH00-F1
#
_entry.id   AF-A0A1E5PH00-F1
#
_cell.length_a   1.000
_cell.length_b   1.000
_cell.length_c   1.000
_cell.angle_alpha   90.00
_cell.angle_beta   90.00
_cell.angle_gamma   90.00
#
_symmetry.space_group_name_H-M   'P 1'
#
loop_
_entity.id
_entity.type
_entity.pdbx_description
1 polymer ?
#
loop_
_entity_poly.entity_id
_entity_poly.type
_entity_poly.pdbx_seq_one_letter_code
_entity_poly.pdbx_strand_id
1 'polypeptide(L)'
;MAHPSPEPCPTPPDWPYCAHGADPATDPVGCRGIHVPGHTACLAHLAEADRDAYLAGLTPGTDIDHRGTPFTEPLLEALRDPATGHPRLGGARFQSASFQGEAGFDSVNFQGEAGFQSATFQRDAGFAEATFKGEAWFQSTFKGVAWFDSATFQRDAWFQSTSKGEAFKGVA
;
A
#
# COMPACT_ATOMS: atom_id res chain seq x y z
N MET A 1 18.90 19.70 2.20
CA MET A 1 19.06 19.04 3.51
C MET A 1 18.40 17.69 3.39
N ALA A 2 19.16 16.59 3.46
CA ALA A 2 18.61 15.25 3.38
C ALA A 2 17.78 15.00 4.64
N HIS A 3 16.48 14.76 4.47
CA HIS A 3 15.65 14.32 5.58
C HIS A 3 16.14 12.93 6.00
N PRO A 4 16.37 12.67 7.30
CA PRO A 4 16.67 11.30 7.73
C PRO A 4 15.50 10.42 7.28
N SER A 5 15.81 9.41 6.47
CA SER A 5 14.88 8.34 6.14
C SER A 5 14.38 7.77 7.47
N PRO A 6 13.07 7.52 7.66
CA PRO A 6 12.59 6.93 8.90
C PRO A 6 13.37 5.64 9.15
N GLU A 7 14.02 5.55 10.31
CA GLU A 7 14.83 4.38 10.64
C GLU A 7 13.94 3.13 10.53
N PRO A 8 14.41 2.10 9.79
CA PRO A 8 13.60 0.91 9.59
C PRO A 8 13.36 0.24 10.95
N CYS A 9 12.08 -0.04 11.26
CA CYS A 9 11.68 -0.59 12.55
C CYS A 9 12.49 -1.86 12.85
N PRO A 10 13.29 -1.94 13.93
CA PRO A 10 14.28 -2.99 14.12
C PRO A 10 13.66 -4.37 14.36
N THR A 11 12.36 -4.43 14.66
CA THR A 11 11.62 -5.67 14.85
C THR A 11 11.18 -6.27 13.51
N PRO A 12 11.48 -7.56 13.26
CA PRO A 12 10.94 -8.27 12.12
C PRO A 12 9.42 -8.43 12.27
N PRO A 13 8.66 -8.42 11.17
CA PRO A 13 7.23 -8.63 11.20
C PRO A 13 6.87 -10.09 11.48
N ASP A 14 5.67 -10.33 12.01
CA ASP A 14 5.13 -11.67 12.31
C ASP A 14 4.61 -12.45 11.08
N TRP A 15 4.97 -12.03 9.86
CA TRP A 15 4.60 -12.68 8.59
C TRP A 15 5.84 -13.06 7.77
N PRO A 16 5.75 -14.02 6.84
CA PRO A 16 6.86 -14.36 5.95
C PRO A 16 7.25 -13.13 5.11
N TYR A 17 8.42 -12.56 5.38
CA TYR A 17 8.88 -11.30 4.81
C TYR A 17 10.15 -11.46 3.98
N CYS A 18 10.28 -10.61 2.97
CA CYS A 18 11.25 -10.71 1.90
C CYS A 18 12.72 -10.70 2.34
N ALA A 19 13.05 -9.95 3.39
CA ALA A 19 14.41 -9.76 3.91
C ALA A 19 15.45 -9.27 2.88
N HIS A 20 15.02 -8.78 1.71
CA HIS A 20 15.92 -8.28 0.69
C HIS A 20 16.68 -7.07 1.21
N GLY A 21 18.00 -7.07 1.01
CA GLY A 21 18.89 -6.02 1.52
C GLY A 21 19.12 -6.09 3.04
N ALA A 22 18.80 -7.20 3.71
CA ALA A 22 19.14 -7.38 5.12
C ALA A 22 20.65 -7.33 5.31
N ASP A 23 21.09 -6.42 6.18
CA ASP A 23 22.48 -6.22 6.54
C ASP A 23 22.61 -6.26 8.08
N PRO A 24 23.39 -7.19 8.65
CA PRO A 24 23.47 -7.38 10.10
C PRO A 24 23.93 -6.14 10.88
N ALA A 25 24.60 -5.18 10.24
CA ALA A 25 25.16 -4.00 10.88
C ALA A 25 24.25 -2.77 10.78
N THR A 26 23.39 -2.68 9.76
CA THR A 26 22.63 -1.45 9.45
C THR A 26 21.12 -1.65 9.34
N ASP A 27 20.64 -2.78 8.82
CA ASP A 27 19.23 -3.17 8.85
C ASP A 27 19.14 -4.70 8.86
N PRO A 28 19.20 -5.36 10.04
CA PRO A 28 19.27 -6.82 10.13
C PRO A 28 18.00 -7.52 9.61
N VAL A 29 16.92 -6.76 9.38
CA VAL A 29 15.66 -7.27 8.86
C VAL A 29 15.56 -7.07 7.34
N GLY A 30 16.07 -5.97 6.80
CA GLY A 30 15.92 -5.63 5.38
C GLY A 30 14.46 -5.40 4.99
N CYS A 31 14.08 -5.74 3.75
CA CYS A 31 12.72 -5.52 3.27
C CYS A 31 11.67 -6.32 4.05
N ARG A 32 10.72 -5.61 4.67
CA ARG A 32 9.64 -6.18 5.50
C ARG A 32 8.39 -6.60 4.69
N GLY A 33 8.47 -6.49 3.36
CA GLY A 33 7.37 -6.85 2.47
C GLY A 33 7.02 -8.32 2.54
N ILE A 34 5.74 -8.63 2.65
CA ILE A 34 5.23 -10.00 2.67
C ILE A 34 5.57 -10.72 1.37
N HIS A 35 5.84 -12.01 1.48
CA HIS A 35 6.01 -12.87 0.32
C HIS A 35 4.78 -12.88 -0.58
N VAL A 36 5.00 -12.72 -1.88
CA VAL A 36 3.99 -13.04 -2.88
C VAL A 36 3.75 -14.56 -2.84
N PRO A 37 2.49 -15.03 -2.92
CA PRO A 37 2.19 -16.47 -2.91
C PRO A 37 3.02 -17.23 -3.95
N GLY A 38 3.72 -18.28 -3.52
CA GLY A 38 4.61 -19.06 -4.39
C GLY A 38 6.04 -18.53 -4.52
N HIS A 39 6.36 -17.38 -3.93
CA HIS A 39 7.69 -16.75 -3.96
C HIS A 39 8.24 -16.50 -2.55
N THR A 40 9.54 -16.23 -2.47
CA THR A 40 10.24 -15.84 -1.22
C THR A 40 10.58 -14.35 -1.19
N ALA A 41 9.97 -13.57 -2.08
CA ALA A 41 10.19 -12.13 -2.19
C ALA A 41 8.86 -11.39 -2.16
N CYS A 42 8.90 -10.11 -1.80
CA CYS A 42 7.74 -9.22 -1.90
C CYS A 42 7.61 -8.68 -3.32
N LEU A 43 6.43 -8.14 -3.65
CA LEU A 43 6.11 -7.68 -5.01
C LEU A 43 7.18 -6.72 -5.59
N ALA A 44 7.77 -5.88 -4.74
CA ALA A 44 8.82 -4.93 -5.12
C ALA A 44 10.16 -5.59 -5.50
N HIS A 45 10.48 -6.74 -4.92
CA HIS A 45 11.73 -7.46 -5.14
C HIS A 45 11.55 -8.76 -5.94
N LEU A 46 10.34 -9.05 -6.41
CA LEU A 46 10.12 -10.08 -7.42
C LEU A 46 10.83 -9.71 -8.72
N ALA A 47 11.33 -10.72 -9.43
CA ALA A 47 11.78 -10.56 -10.81
C ALA A 47 10.62 -10.08 -11.68
N GLU A 48 10.90 -9.29 -12.71
CA GLU A 48 9.88 -8.67 -13.57
C GLU A 48 8.91 -9.71 -14.15
N ALA A 49 9.43 -10.80 -14.71
CA ALA A 49 8.61 -11.88 -15.27
C ALA A 49 7.67 -12.55 -14.24
N ASP A 50 8.14 -12.76 -13.01
CA ASP A 50 7.32 -13.34 -11.93
C ASP A 50 6.26 -12.34 -11.44
N ARG A 51 6.63 -11.05 -11.38
CA ARG A 51 5.71 -9.97 -11.05
C ARG A 51 4.60 -9.87 -12.10
N ASP A 52 4.95 -9.86 -13.38
CA ASP A 52 3.97 -9.84 -14.47
C ASP A 52 3.05 -11.06 -14.43
N ALA A 53 3.59 -12.25 -14.16
CA ALA A 53 2.78 -13.47 -14.01
C ALA A 53 1.81 -13.37 -12.82
N TYR A 54 2.27 -12.86 -11.68
CA TYR A 54 1.41 -12.62 -10.51
C TYR A 54 0.30 -11.60 -10.84
N LEU A 55 0.66 -10.45 -11.42
CA LEU A 55 -0.28 -9.38 -11.77
C LEU A 55 -1.29 -9.81 -12.83
N ALA A 56 -0.87 -10.58 -13.83
CA ALA A 56 -1.76 -11.16 -14.83
C ALA A 56 -2.76 -12.15 -14.20
N GLY A 57 -2.32 -12.89 -13.18
CA GLY A 57 -3.14 -13.84 -12.43
C GLY A 57 -4.15 -13.22 -11.46
N LEU A 58 -3.98 -11.96 -11.06
CA LEU A 58 -4.99 -11.25 -10.27
C LEU A 58 -6.26 -11.14 -11.10
N THR A 59 -7.43 -11.41 -10.51
CA THR A 59 -8.72 -11.12 -11.16
C THR A 59 -9.38 -9.94 -10.47
N PRO A 60 -10.19 -9.11 -11.16
CA PRO A 60 -10.90 -8.02 -10.51
C PRO A 60 -11.69 -8.51 -9.30
N GLY A 61 -11.44 -7.93 -8.13
CA GLY A 61 -12.07 -8.34 -6.87
C GLY A 61 -11.30 -9.41 -6.09
N THR A 62 -10.10 -9.82 -6.53
CA THR A 62 -9.24 -10.72 -5.75
C THR A 62 -8.66 -9.98 -4.55
N ASP A 63 -8.66 -10.63 -3.39
CA ASP A 63 -8.01 -10.10 -2.20
C ASP A 63 -6.50 -10.13 -2.35
N ILE A 64 -5.85 -8.99 -2.13
CA ILE A 64 -4.38 -8.86 -2.17
C ILE A 64 -3.80 -8.66 -0.78
N ASP A 65 -2.63 -9.27 -0.54
CA ASP A 65 -1.82 -9.06 0.65
C ASP A 65 -0.43 -8.58 0.25
N HIS A 66 -0.17 -7.31 0.52
CA HIS A 66 1.10 -6.63 0.23
C HIS A 66 1.61 -5.86 1.46
N ARG A 67 1.36 -6.41 2.65
CA ARG A 67 1.90 -5.89 3.91
C ARG A 67 3.41 -5.67 3.84
N GLY A 68 3.88 -4.57 4.42
CA GLY A 68 5.30 -4.20 4.51
C GLY A 68 5.97 -3.89 3.17
N THR A 69 5.25 -3.97 2.04
CA THR A 69 5.85 -3.87 0.72
C THR A 69 6.12 -2.40 0.37
N PRO A 70 7.33 -2.08 -0.12
CA PRO A 70 7.60 -0.75 -0.65
C PRO A 70 6.98 -0.61 -2.04
N PHE A 71 6.10 0.36 -2.21
CA PHE A 71 5.44 0.69 -3.46
C PHE A 71 6.07 1.94 -4.09
N THR A 72 6.47 1.79 -5.34
CA THR A 72 6.81 2.88 -6.25
C THR A 72 5.61 3.18 -7.15
N GLU A 73 5.57 4.35 -7.78
CA GLU A 73 4.51 4.69 -8.74
C GLU A 73 4.32 3.63 -9.84
N PRO A 74 5.39 3.12 -10.51
CA PRO A 74 5.22 2.07 -11.50
C PRO A 74 4.61 0.78 -10.93
N LEU A 75 4.89 0.46 -9.66
CA LEU A 75 4.36 -0.75 -9.03
C LEU A 75 2.88 -0.61 -8.68
N LEU A 76 2.44 0.59 -8.30
CA LEU A 76 1.02 0.89 -8.09
C LEU A 76 0.25 0.85 -9.40
N GLU A 77 0.78 1.46 -10.45
CA GLU A 77 0.18 1.43 -11.78
C GLU A 77 0.05 0.00 -12.31
N ALA A 78 1.02 -0.87 -11.99
CA ALA A 78 0.97 -2.28 -12.38
C ALA A 78 -0.18 -3.07 -11.70
N LEU A 79 -0.74 -2.57 -10.59
CA LEU A 79 -1.94 -3.15 -9.96
C LEU A 79 -3.25 -2.68 -10.62
N ARG A 80 -3.18 -1.72 -11.54
CA ARG A 80 -4.32 -1.26 -12.34
C ARG A 80 -4.52 -2.14 -13.56
N ASP A 81 -5.79 -2.33 -13.90
CA ASP A 81 -6.17 -2.99 -15.14
C ASP A 81 -5.78 -2.09 -16.33
N PRO A 82 -5.00 -2.56 -17.31
CA PRO A 82 -4.51 -1.72 -18.40
C PRO A 82 -5.60 -1.32 -19.40
N ALA A 83 -6.72 -2.04 -19.45
CA ALA A 83 -7.81 -1.73 -20.37
C ALA A 83 -8.74 -0.65 -19.81
N THR A 84 -8.90 -0.61 -18.48
CA THR A 84 -9.88 0.24 -17.81
C THR A 84 -9.27 1.28 -16.89
N GLY A 85 -7.97 1.18 -16.57
CA GLY A 85 -7.27 2.00 -15.58
C GLY A 85 -7.72 1.73 -14.14
N HIS A 86 -8.70 0.84 -13.94
CA HIS A 86 -9.26 0.56 -12.63
C HIS A 86 -8.40 -0.47 -11.88
N PRO A 87 -8.07 -0.21 -10.61
CA PRO A 87 -7.35 -1.15 -9.76
C PRO A 87 -8.10 -2.48 -9.59
N ARG A 88 -7.38 -3.59 -9.74
CA ARG A 88 -7.94 -4.97 -9.71
C ARG A 88 -8.09 -5.50 -8.28
N LEU A 89 -8.52 -4.65 -7.34
CA LEU A 89 -8.45 -4.92 -5.90
C LEU A 89 -9.82 -5.37 -5.36
N GLY A 90 -9.86 -6.52 -4.69
CA GLY A 90 -10.97 -6.94 -3.83
C GLY A 90 -10.84 -6.31 -2.46
N GLY A 91 -10.43 -7.09 -1.47
CA GLY A 91 -9.80 -6.61 -0.25
C GLY A 91 -8.32 -6.31 -0.49
N ALA A 92 -7.78 -5.34 0.23
CA ALA A 92 -6.38 -4.96 0.09
C ALA A 92 -5.71 -4.74 1.45
N ARG A 93 -4.66 -5.51 1.70
CA ARG A 93 -3.85 -5.45 2.92
C ARG A 93 -2.51 -4.80 2.63
N PHE A 94 -2.38 -3.53 3.03
CA PHE A 94 -1.20 -2.69 2.89
C PHE A 94 -0.63 -2.30 4.26
N GLN A 95 -0.82 -3.12 5.30
CA GLN A 95 -0.30 -2.79 6.62
C GLN A 95 1.22 -2.66 6.59
N SER A 96 1.76 -1.59 7.17
CA SER A 96 3.18 -1.24 7.15
C SER A 96 3.77 -1.05 5.75
N ALA A 97 2.95 -0.92 4.70
CA ALA A 97 3.44 -0.62 3.35
C ALA A 97 4.00 0.80 3.25
N SER A 98 4.94 1.02 2.34
CA SER A 98 5.57 2.34 2.15
C SER A 98 5.38 2.80 0.72
N PHE A 99 4.57 3.83 0.50
CA PHE A 99 4.33 4.44 -0.80
C PHE A 99 5.33 5.59 -1.00
N GLN A 100 6.33 5.37 -1.85
CA GLN A 100 7.44 6.31 -2.03
C GLN A 100 7.15 7.46 -3.00
N GLY A 101 6.25 7.22 -3.96
CA GLY A 101 5.76 8.23 -4.91
C GLY A 101 4.31 8.59 -4.65
N GLU A 102 3.65 9.19 -5.65
CA GLU A 102 2.22 9.49 -5.58
C GLU A 102 1.41 8.19 -5.49
N ALA A 103 0.52 8.13 -4.51
CA ALA A 103 -0.31 6.96 -4.28
C ALA A 103 -1.71 7.18 -4.85
N GLY A 104 -1.87 6.87 -6.14
CA GLY A 104 -3.16 6.95 -6.83
C GLY A 104 -4.04 5.74 -6.52
N PHE A 105 -5.07 5.95 -5.72
CA PHE A 105 -6.18 5.05 -5.41
C PHE A 105 -7.54 5.70 -5.78
N ASP A 106 -7.52 6.63 -6.72
CA ASP A 106 -8.70 7.24 -7.35
C ASP A 106 -9.59 6.17 -8.00
N SER A 107 -10.90 6.29 -7.81
CA SER A 107 -11.92 5.41 -8.38
C SER A 107 -11.71 3.91 -8.10
N VAL A 108 -10.98 3.56 -7.04
CA VAL A 108 -10.82 2.16 -6.60
C VAL A 108 -12.11 1.68 -5.96
N ASN A 109 -12.52 0.46 -6.29
CA ASN A 109 -13.64 -0.19 -5.62
C ASN A 109 -13.17 -1.37 -4.76
N PHE A 110 -12.79 -1.08 -3.52
CA PHE A 110 -12.42 -2.10 -2.54
C PHE A 110 -13.67 -2.91 -2.17
N GLN A 111 -13.82 -4.10 -2.76
CA GLN A 111 -14.94 -5.00 -2.46
C GLN A 111 -14.87 -5.56 -1.04
N GLY A 112 -13.64 -5.72 -0.53
CA GLY A 112 -13.36 -6.27 0.79
C GLY A 112 -12.79 -5.23 1.75
N GLU A 113 -12.14 -5.74 2.79
CA GLU A 113 -11.39 -4.96 3.77
C GLU A 113 -10.23 -4.19 3.12
N ALA A 114 -10.08 -2.91 3.45
CA ALA A 114 -8.95 -2.09 3.02
C ALA A 114 -8.11 -1.63 4.22
N GLY A 115 -6.98 -2.30 4.45
CA GLY A 115 -6.12 -2.06 5.60
C GLY A 115 -4.85 -1.29 5.23
N PHE A 116 -4.73 -0.05 5.70
CA PHE A 116 -3.53 0.79 5.57
C PHE A 116 -2.88 1.05 6.93
N GLN A 117 -3.08 0.19 7.93
CA GLN A 117 -2.51 0.39 9.26
C GLN A 117 -0.98 0.48 9.21
N SER A 118 -0.41 1.50 9.84
CA SER A 118 1.03 1.79 9.83
C SER A 118 1.64 2.01 8.44
N ALA A 119 0.81 2.18 7.40
CA ALA A 119 1.32 2.53 6.08
C ALA A 119 1.90 3.95 6.09
N THR A 120 2.90 4.20 5.26
CA THR A 120 3.51 5.53 5.11
C THR A 120 3.39 6.00 3.68
N PHE A 121 2.75 7.15 3.49
CA PHE A 121 2.63 7.84 2.21
C PHE A 121 3.62 9.00 2.20
N GLN A 122 4.69 8.86 1.41
CA GLN A 122 5.78 9.86 1.35
C GLN A 122 5.38 11.11 0.55
N ARG A 123 4.47 10.95 -0.42
CA ARG A 123 3.88 12.01 -1.21
C ARG A 123 2.37 12.02 -1.05
N ASP A 124 1.68 12.67 -1.98
CA ASP A 124 0.24 12.79 -1.98
C ASP A 124 -0.43 11.42 -2.24
N ALA A 125 -1.58 11.23 -1.62
CA ALA A 125 -2.37 10.02 -1.72
C ALA A 125 -3.79 10.37 -2.17
N GLY A 126 -4.17 9.92 -3.36
CA GLY A 126 -5.49 10.16 -3.93
C GLY A 126 -6.40 8.98 -3.68
N PHE A 127 -7.53 9.19 -3.01
CA PHE A 127 -8.65 8.25 -2.84
C PHE A 127 -9.96 8.86 -3.35
N ALA A 128 -9.87 9.80 -4.29
CA ALA A 128 -11.04 10.47 -4.83
C ALA A 128 -11.95 9.46 -5.54
N GLU A 129 -13.27 9.54 -5.30
CA GLU A 129 -14.28 8.61 -5.83
C GLU A 129 -14.05 7.12 -5.46
N ALA A 130 -13.14 6.84 -4.52
CA ALA A 130 -12.91 5.49 -4.07
C ALA A 130 -14.11 4.96 -3.29
N THR A 131 -14.53 3.73 -3.57
CA THR A 131 -15.58 3.03 -2.85
C THR A 131 -14.98 1.95 -1.96
N PHE A 132 -15.25 2.03 -0.67
CA PHE A 132 -14.88 1.04 0.34
C PHE A 132 -16.15 0.31 0.77
N LYS A 133 -16.32 -0.93 0.28
CA LYS A 133 -17.46 -1.78 0.64
C LYS A 133 -17.24 -2.53 1.95
N GLY A 134 -15.99 -2.85 2.27
CA GLY A 134 -15.57 -3.41 3.55
C GLY A 134 -15.13 -2.34 4.54
N GLU A 135 -14.62 -2.79 5.68
CA GLU A 135 -14.00 -1.94 6.69
C GLU A 135 -12.71 -1.31 6.15
N ALA A 136 -12.48 -0.04 6.48
CA ALA A 136 -11.31 0.69 6.03
C ALA A 136 -10.51 1.22 7.22
N TRP A 137 -9.22 0.90 7.29
CA TRP A 137 -8.34 1.33 8.38
C TRP A 137 -7.20 2.20 7.88
N PHE A 138 -7.27 3.50 8.16
CA PHE A 138 -6.28 4.51 7.83
C PHE A 138 -5.52 4.96 9.08
N GLN A 139 -4.90 4.00 9.77
CA GLN A 139 -3.97 4.29 10.86
C GLN A 139 -2.56 4.55 10.31
N SER A 140 -2.44 5.48 9.35
CA SER A 140 -1.26 5.68 8.50
C SER A 140 -0.62 7.05 8.69
N THR A 141 0.64 7.17 8.25
CA THR A 141 1.36 8.45 8.22
C THR A 141 1.32 9.03 6.81
N PHE A 142 0.72 10.22 6.67
CA PHE A 142 0.74 10.98 5.43
C PHE A 142 1.72 12.15 5.54
N LYS A 143 2.72 12.18 4.66
CA LYS A 143 3.65 13.30 4.55
C LYS A 143 3.21 14.35 3.51
N GLY A 144 2.46 13.91 2.50
CA GLY A 144 1.74 14.78 1.56
C GLY A 144 0.26 14.93 1.91
N VAL A 145 -0.52 15.42 0.94
CA VAL A 145 -1.97 15.61 1.06
C VAL A 145 -2.69 14.30 0.77
N ALA A 146 -3.71 13.98 1.56
CA ALA A 146 -4.60 12.86 1.29
C ALA A 146 -5.97 13.36 0.83
N TRP A 147 -6.35 13.04 -0.41
CA TRP A 147 -7.63 13.42 -1.00
C TRP A 147 -8.62 12.27 -0.90
N PHE A 148 -9.79 12.52 -0.33
CA PHE A 148 -10.90 11.57 -0.21
C PHE A 148 -12.18 12.16 -0.82
N ASP A 149 -12.05 13.10 -1.75
CA ASP A 149 -13.21 13.75 -2.37
C ASP A 149 -14.14 12.71 -2.98
N SER A 150 -15.42 12.78 -2.63
CA SER A 150 -16.44 11.85 -3.12
C SER A 150 -16.16 10.36 -2.79
N ALA A 151 -15.26 10.07 -1.86
CA ALA A 151 -15.03 8.71 -1.40
C ALA A 151 -16.26 8.19 -0.63
N THR A 152 -16.66 6.96 -0.92
CA THR A 152 -17.82 6.31 -0.31
C THR A 152 -17.37 5.19 0.63
N PHE A 153 -17.74 5.27 1.91
CA PHE A 153 -17.53 4.22 2.89
C PHE A 153 -18.88 3.57 3.23
N GLN A 154 -19.05 2.30 2.86
CA GLN A 154 -20.30 1.55 3.13
C GLN A 154 -20.28 0.86 4.50
N ARG A 155 -19.10 0.81 5.14
CA ARG A 155 -18.89 0.31 6.50
C ARG A 155 -18.00 1.29 7.27
N ASP A 156 -17.68 0.92 8.50
CA ASP A 156 -16.83 1.70 9.37
C ASP A 156 -15.46 2.00 8.75
N ALA A 157 -15.07 3.27 8.84
CA ALA A 157 -13.77 3.76 8.39
C ALA A 157 -13.07 4.42 9.57
N TRP A 158 -11.92 3.88 9.95
CA TRP A 158 -11.11 4.39 11.06
C TRP A 158 -9.94 5.21 10.54
N PHE A 159 -9.99 6.52 10.77
CA PHE A 159 -8.89 7.43 10.46
C PHE A 159 -8.13 7.75 11.75
N GLN A 160 -6.88 7.28 11.86
CA GLN A 160 -5.96 7.75 12.89
C GLN A 160 -4.62 8.07 12.25
N SER A 161 -4.44 9.32 11.84
CA SER A 161 -3.24 9.74 11.14
C SER A 161 -2.34 10.58 12.01
N THR A 162 -1.03 10.42 11.78
CA THR A 162 0.00 11.34 12.22
C THR A 162 0.44 12.20 11.03
N SER A 163 -0.40 13.13 10.59
CA SER A 163 -0.09 14.05 9.49
C SER A 163 0.86 15.14 9.97
N LYS A 164 1.98 15.34 9.27
CA LYS A 164 2.89 16.49 9.50
C LYS A 164 2.62 17.68 8.54
N GLY A 165 1.65 17.53 7.63
CA GLY A 165 1.19 18.53 6.67
C GLY A 165 -0.34 18.52 6.55
N GLU A 166 -0.91 19.59 5.98
CA GLU A 166 -2.34 19.95 6.02
C GLU A 166 -3.32 18.82 5.65
N ALA A 167 -4.30 18.67 6.56
CA ALA A 167 -5.66 18.14 6.47
C ALA A 167 -6.08 17.32 5.24
N PHE A 168 -6.62 16.13 5.55
CA PHE A 168 -7.59 15.40 4.73
C PHE A 168 -8.58 16.35 4.06
N LYS A 169 -8.77 16.21 2.75
CA LYS A 169 -9.83 16.93 2.01
C LYS A 169 -10.87 15.95 1.52
N GLY A 170 -12.15 16.23 1.79
CA GLY A 170 -13.28 15.47 1.23
C GLY A 170 -13.82 14.31 2.07
N VAL A 171 -13.30 14.07 3.28
CA VAL A 171 -13.99 13.21 4.26
C VAL A 171 -15.14 14.02 4.89
N ALA A 172 -16.39 13.69 4.52
CA ALA A 172 -17.61 14.30 5.05
C ALA A 172 -18.37 13.31 5.94
#